data_AF-A0A438BQ66-F1
#
_entry.id   AF-A0A438BQ66-F1
#
_cell.length_a   1.000
_cell.length_b   1.000
_cell.length_c   1.000
_cell.angle_alpha   90.00
_cell.angle_beta   90.00
_cell.angle_gamma   90.00
#
_symmetry.space_group_name_H-M   'P 1'
#
loop_
_entity.id
_entity.type
_entity.pdbx_description
1 polymer ?
#
loop_
_entity_poly.entity_id
_entity_poly.type
_entity_poly.pdbx_seq_one_letter_code
_entity_poly.pdbx_strand_id
1 'polypeptide(L)' 'MEEEEEILPLFNEEETQRHVKEEPPKLILKPLPTEFKYAYLEDNKKCPVVISSTLTIHQEDYLLEVLRRYKKAIG' A
#
# COMPACT_ATOMS: atom_id res chain seq x y z
N MET A 1 -32.43 8.14 48.99
CA MET A 1 -32.41 8.66 47.62
C MET A 1 -30.98 8.48 47.19
N GLU A 2 -30.74 7.29 46.64
CA GLU A 2 -29.48 6.88 46.06
C GLU A 2 -29.28 7.73 44.80
N GLU A 3 -28.16 8.43 44.69
CA GLU A 3 -27.63 8.82 43.39
C GLU A 3 -26.35 8.02 43.21
N GLU A 4 -26.46 7.04 42.32
CA GLU A 4 -25.49 6.01 42.09
C GLU A 4 -24.18 6.56 41.54
N GLU A 5 -23.09 6.02 42.05
CA GLU A 5 -21.77 6.12 41.43
C GLU A 5 -21.82 5.40 40.07
N GLU A 6 -21.97 6.14 38.96
CA GLU A 6 -21.61 5.60 37.64
C GLU A 6 -20.10 5.71 37.45
N ILE A 7 -19.39 4.82 38.13
CA ILE A 7 -17.99 4.52 37.89
C ILE A 7 -17.91 3.93 36.47
N LEU A 8 -17.33 4.66 35.52
CA LEU A 8 -17.08 4.14 34.18
C LEU A 8 -16.18 2.89 34.31
N PRO A 9 -16.54 1.75 33.70
CA PRO A 9 -15.70 0.56 33.76
C PRO A 9 -14.39 0.80 33.00
N LEU A 10 -13.34 1.13 33.77
CA LEU A 10 -11.95 0.78 33.46
C LEU A 10 -11.90 -0.74 33.33
N PHE A 11 -11.37 -1.24 32.21
CA PHE A 11 -11.18 -2.66 31.87
C PHE A 11 -12.37 -3.39 31.24
N ASN A 12 -12.47 -3.26 29.91
CA ASN A 12 -12.96 -4.36 29.07
C ASN A 12 -11.73 -5.02 28.41
N GLU A 13 -11.00 -5.78 29.21
CA GLU A 13 -10.06 -6.80 28.75
C GLU A 13 -10.84 -8.11 28.62
N GLU A 14 -11.34 -8.39 27.41
CA GLU A 14 -11.28 -9.71 26.76
C GLU A 14 -12.19 -9.72 25.52
N GLU A 15 -11.65 -10.29 24.43
CA GLU A 15 -12.34 -10.69 23.21
C GLU A 15 -13.07 -9.60 22.39
N THR A 16 -12.26 -8.84 21.67
CA THR A 16 -12.16 -9.30 20.29
C THR A 16 -10.69 -9.28 19.90
N GLN A 17 -10.15 -10.47 19.60
CA GLN A 17 -9.13 -10.60 18.56
C GLN A 17 -9.72 -10.08 17.23
N ARG A 18 -10.08 -8.79 17.15
CA ARG A 18 -10.01 -8.06 15.91
C ARG A 18 -8.53 -7.88 15.75
N HIS A 19 -7.92 -8.90 15.15
CA HIS A 19 -6.83 -8.72 14.22
C HIS A 19 -7.22 -7.45 13.45
N VAL A 20 -6.76 -6.29 13.93
CA VAL A 20 -6.70 -5.09 13.13
C VAL A 20 -5.72 -5.55 12.09
N LYS A 21 -6.26 -6.12 11.01
CA LYS A 21 -5.56 -6.16 9.75
C LYS A 21 -5.37 -4.68 9.56
N GLU A 22 -4.22 -4.17 9.99
CA GLU A 22 -3.76 -2.87 9.58
C GLU A 22 -3.84 -2.98 8.07
N GLU A 23 -4.94 -2.49 7.52
CA GLU A 23 -5.10 -2.40 6.09
C GLU A 23 -3.88 -1.59 5.69
N PRO A 24 -2.99 -2.14 4.85
CA PRO A 24 -1.74 -1.48 4.54
C PRO A 24 -2.11 -0.05 4.11
N PRO A 25 -1.42 0.97 4.66
CA PRO A 25 -1.80 2.36 4.46
C PRO A 25 -2.06 2.58 2.97
N LYS A 26 -3.25 3.08 2.63
CA LYS A 26 -3.67 3.27 1.24
C LYS A 26 -2.57 4.04 0.53
N LEU A 27 -1.90 3.40 -0.43
CA LEU A 27 -0.83 4.01 -1.20
C LEU A 27 -1.41 5.17 -2.00
N ILE A 28 -1.20 6.40 -1.52
CA ILE A 28 -1.59 7.61 -2.25
C ILE A 28 -0.44 7.94 -3.22
N LEU A 29 -0.63 7.60 -4.49
CA LEU A 29 0.30 7.98 -5.55
C LEU A 29 0.18 9.47 -5.84
N LYS A 30 1.32 10.11 -6.08
CA LYS A 30 1.36 11.50 -6.50
C LYS A 30 0.91 11.62 -7.97
N PRO A 31 0.30 12.74 -8.37
CA PRO A 31 0.06 12.99 -9.79
C PRO A 31 1.40 13.04 -10.53
N LEU A 32 1.48 12.37 -11.68
CA LEU A 32 2.65 12.39 -12.55
C LEU A 32 2.48 13.39 -13.70
N PRO A 33 3.60 13.96 -14.20
CA PRO A 33 3.61 14.63 -15.50
C PRO A 33 3.19 13.68 -16.62
N THR A 34 2.65 14.21 -17.72
CA THR A 34 2.15 13.42 -18.87
C THR A 34 3.22 12.54 -19.52
N GLU A 35 4.49 12.92 -19.40
CA GLU A 35 5.64 12.19 -19.92
C GLU A 35 5.96 10.90 -19.14
N PHE A 36 5.33 10.70 -17.98
CA PHE A 36 5.57 9.55 -17.12
C PHE A 36 4.28 8.79 -16.80
N LYS A 37 4.44 7.50 -16.51
CA LYS A 37 3.36 6.63 -16.06
C LYS A 37 3.83 5.75 -14.91
N TYR A 38 2.88 5.32 -14.11
CA TYR A 38 3.10 4.29 -13.12
C TYR A 38 2.99 2.91 -13.77
N ALA A 39 3.99 2.07 -13.49
CA ALA A 39 3.94 0.65 -13.73
C ALA A 39 4.14 -0.10 -12.41
N TYR A 40 3.73 -1.36 -12.36
CA TYR A 40 3.76 -2.16 -11.14
C TYR A 40 4.59 -3.41 -11.34
N LEU A 41 5.53 -3.62 -10.42
CA LEU A 41 6.38 -4.81 -10.44
C LEU A 41 5.66 -6.06 -9.93
N GLU A 42 4.53 -5.89 -9.22
CA GLU A 42 3.73 -6.99 -8.64
C GLU A 42 2.25 -6.90 -9.02
N ASP A 43 1.57 -8.05 -9.11
CA ASP A 43 0.15 -8.15 -9.51
C ASP A 43 -0.82 -7.44 -8.55
N ASN A 44 -0.42 -7.27 -7.27
CA ASN A 44 -1.22 -6.61 -6.24
C ASN A 44 -1.15 -5.07 -6.28
N LYS A 45 -0.71 -4.47 -7.40
CA LYS A 45 -0.42 -3.03 -7.51
C LYS A 45 0.55 -2.53 -6.41
N LYS A 46 1.45 -3.41 -5.97
CA LYS A 46 2.54 -3.09 -5.04
C LYS A 46 3.79 -2.70 -5.82
N CYS A 47 4.71 -2.01 -5.15
CA CYS A 47 5.97 -1.53 -5.72
C CYS A 47 5.76 -0.72 -7.02
N PRO A 48 5.10 0.45 -6.93
CA PRO A 48 4.93 1.34 -8.07
C PRO A 48 6.29 1.89 -8.52
N VAL A 49 6.58 1.77 -9.81
CA VAL A 49 7.74 2.39 -10.46
C VAL A 49 7.26 3.44 -11.46
N VAL A 50 8.02 4.53 -11.58
CA VAL A 50 7.75 5.58 -12.55
C VAL A 50 8.59 5.31 -13.79
N ILE A 51 7.93 5.14 -14.94
CA ILE A 51 8.58 4.92 -16.23
C ILE A 51 8.09 5.95 -17.25
N SER A 52 8.83 6.15 -18.34
CA SER A 52 8.39 7.05 -19.41
C SER A 52 7.12 6.51 -20.09
N SER A 53 6.16 7.39 -20.37
CA SER A 53 4.94 7.07 -21.12
C SER A 53 5.19 6.90 -22.62
N THR A 54 6.36 7.35 -23.10
CA THR A 54 6.76 7.28 -24.52
C THR A 54 7.38 5.94 -24.92
N LEU A 55 7.62 5.03 -23.97
CA LEU A 55 8.16 3.70 -24.27
C LEU A 55 7.17 2.89 -25.12
N THR A 56 7.71 2.14 -26.07
CA THR A 56 6.91 1.13 -26.78
C THR A 56 6.57 -0.03 -25.84
N ILE A 57 5.52 -0.78 -26.17
CA ILE A 57 5.07 -1.94 -25.39
C ILE A 57 6.24 -2.92 -25.14
N HIS A 58 7.04 -3.20 -26.16
CA HIS A 58 8.20 -4.10 -26.04
C HIS A 58 9.31 -3.56 -25.13
N GLN A 59 9.55 -2.25 -25.16
CA GLN A 59 10.56 -1.62 -24.30
C GLN A 59 10.10 -1.61 -22.84
N GLU A 60 8.83 -1.33 -22.61
CA GLU A 60 8.20 -1.38 -21.30
C GLU A 60 8.26 -2.78 -20.71
N ASP A 61 7.85 -3.81 -21.46
CA ASP A 61 7.88 -5.19 -21.00
C ASP A 61 9.31 -5.62 -20.62
N TYR A 62 10.29 -5.33 -21.47
CA TYR A 62 11.69 -5.65 -21.19
C TYR A 62 12.22 -4.91 -19.94
N LEU A 63 11.90 -3.62 -19.80
CA LEU A 63 12.27 -2.84 -18.62
C LEU A 63 11.65 -3.43 -17.35
N LEU A 64 10.36 -3.76 -17.38
CA LEU A 64 9.67 -4.35 -16.23
C LEU A 64 10.21 -5.74 -15.89
N GLU A 65 10.58 -6.55 -16.87
CA GLU A 65 11.22 -7.85 -16.63
C GLU A 65 12.54 -7.69 -15.87
N VAL A 66 13.40 -6.76 -16.30
CA VAL A 66 14.67 -6.46 -15.64
C VAL A 66 14.42 -5.94 -14.22
N LEU A 67 13.52 -4.95 -14.05
CA LEU A 67 13.19 -4.40 -12.74
C LEU A 67 12.61 -5.45 -11.79
N ARG A 68 11.75 -6.36 -12.28
CA ARG A 68 11.23 -7.50 -11.51
C ARG A 68 12.34 -8.45 -11.06
N ARG A 69 13.30 -8.74 -11.95
CA ARG A 69 14.46 -9.59 -11.62
C ARG A 69 15.32 -8.99 -10.50
N TYR A 70 15.49 -7.67 -10.49
CA TYR A 70 16.32 -6.95 -9.53
C TYR A 70 15.52 -6.28 -8.39
N LYS A 71 14.24 -6.64 -8.19
CA LYS A 71 13.38 -5.96 -7.19
C LYS A 71 13.97 -5.92 -5.78
N LYS A 72 14.70 -6.97 -5.37
CA LYS A 72 15.37 -7.05 -4.07
C LYS A 72 16.46 -5.98 -3.85
N ALA A 73 17.05 -5.46 -4.93
CA ALA A 73 18.07 -4.43 -4.86
C ALA A 73 17.47 -3.01 -4.87
N ILE A 74 16.23 -2.87 -5.31
CA ILE A 74 15.53 -1.58 -5.43
C ILE A 74 14.91 -1.16 -4.09
N GLY A 75 14.61 -2.14 -3.21
CA GLY A 75 14.01 -1.92 -1.89
C GLY A 75 12.77 -2.77 -1.70
#